data_AF-A0A7V2K7K9-F1
#
_entry.id   AF-A0A7V2K7K9-F1
#
_cell.length_a   1.000
_cell.length_b   1.000
_cell.length_c   1.000
_cell.angle_alpha   90.00
_cell.angle_beta   90.00
_cell.angle_gamma   90.00
#
_symmetry.space_group_name_H-M   'P 1'
#
loop_
_entity.id
_entity.type
_entity.pdbx_description
1 polymer ?
#
loop_
_entity_poly.entity_id
_entity_poly.type
_entity_poly.pdbx_seq_one_letter_code
_entity_poly.pdbx_strand_id
1 'polypeptide(L)' 'MRSEGYWTRFLQTIKRLSKERIEKNVATLIEERNLLKKTLDKARVGIMILDEKGEILYQNPYM' A
#
# COMPACT_ATOMS: atom_id res chain seq x y z
N MET A 1 -38.89 14.91 -10.55
CA MET A 1 -37.82 15.93 -10.38
C MET A 1 -37.11 15.90 -9.02
N ARG A 2 -37.77 15.75 -7.85
CA ARG A 2 -37.04 15.70 -6.54
C ARG A 2 -36.21 14.42 -6.31
N SER A 3 -36.54 13.31 -6.97
CA SER A 3 -35.88 12.00 -6.81
C SER A 3 -34.54 11.86 -7.54
N GLU A 4 -34.38 12.51 -8.70
CA GLU A 4 -33.16 12.39 -9.51
C GLU A 4 -31.95 13.04 -8.83
N GLY A 5 -32.12 14.22 -8.25
CA GLY A 5 -31.03 14.91 -7.53
C GLY A 5 -30.61 14.23 -6.22
N TYR A 6 -31.44 13.38 -5.64
CA TYR A 6 -31.08 12.54 -4.50
C TYR A 6 -30.20 11.36 -4.95
N TRP A 7 -30.61 10.68 -6.02
CA TRP A 7 -29.88 9.53 -6.55
C TRP A 7 -28.50 9.90 -7.08
N THR A 8 -28.37 11.03 -7.77
CA THR A 8 -27.06 11.52 -8.22
C THR A 8 -26.11 11.82 -7.05
N ARG A 9 -26.62 12.45 -5.98
CA ARG A 9 -25.82 12.73 -4.77
C ARG A 9 -25.41 11.47 -4.03
N PHE A 10 -26.30 10.48 -3.96
CA PHE A 10 -26.00 9.17 -3.41
C PHE A 10 -24.86 8.49 -4.19
N LEU A 11 -24.96 8.39 -5.52
CA LEU A 11 -23.93 7.78 -6.36
C LEU A 11 -22.57 8.51 -6.27
N GLN A 12 -22.58 9.85 -6.24
CA GLN A 12 -21.37 10.65 -6.04
C GLN A 12 -20.72 10.39 -4.69
N THR A 13 -21.53 10.24 -3.63
CA THR A 13 -21.05 9.93 -2.29
C THR A 13 -20.40 8.55 -2.23
N ILE A 14 -21.05 7.53 -2.80
CA ILE A 14 -20.49 6.17 -2.85
C ILE A 14 -19.17 6.15 -3.64
N LYS A 15 -19.11 6.84 -4.79
CA LYS A 15 -17.88 6.94 -5.59
C LYS A 15 -16.75 7.62 -4.82
N ARG A 16 -17.06 8.69 -4.09
CA ARG A 16 -16.08 9.40 -3.25
C ARG A 16 -15.58 8.52 -2.11
N LEU A 17 -16.46 7.87 -1.36
CA LEU A 17 -16.09 6.98 -0.26
C LEU A 17 -15.25 5.79 -0.74
N SER A 18 -15.59 5.23 -1.90
CA SER A 18 -14.81 4.16 -2.52
C SER A 18 -13.38 4.63 -2.86
N LYS A 19 -13.27 5.82 -3.47
CA LYS A 19 -11.97 6.43 -3.80
C LYS A 19 -11.14 6.72 -2.54
N GLU A 20 -11.72 7.38 -1.54
CA GLU A 20 -11.05 7.70 -0.26
C GLU A 20 -10.57 6.42 0.45
N ARG A 21 -11.36 5.34 0.40
CA ARG A 21 -10.97 4.06 0.98
C ARG A 21 -9.78 3.44 0.24
N ILE A 22 -9.78 3.48 -1.10
CA ILE A 22 -8.65 2.98 -1.89
C ILE A 22 -7.39 3.78 -1.58
N GLU A 23 -7.48 5.11 -1.58
CA GLU A 23 -6.34 5.99 -1.30
C GLU A 23 -5.77 5.74 0.11
N LYS A 24 -6.64 5.62 1.11
CA LYS A 24 -6.22 5.31 2.48
C LYS A 24 -5.52 3.95 2.57
N ASN A 25 -6.08 2.92 1.94
CA ASN A 25 -5.47 1.59 1.94
C ASN A 25 -4.11 1.58 1.24
N VAL A 26 -3.98 2.28 0.12
CA VAL A 26 -2.71 2.41 -0.61
C VAL A 26 -1.67 3.15 0.25
N ALA A 27 -2.06 4.22 0.93
CA ALA A 27 -1.17 4.94 1.85
C ALA A 27 -0.67 4.04 2.97
N THR A 28 -1.56 3.29 3.63
CA THR A 28 -1.18 2.35 4.69
C THR A 28 -0.23 1.25 4.18
N LEU A 29 -0.50 0.66 3.00
CA LEU A 29 0.39 -0.35 2.41
C LEU A 29 1.79 0.21 2.12
N ILE A 30 1.86 1.47 1.66
CA ILE A 30 3.14 2.15 1.41
C ILE A 30 3.90 2.38 2.73
N GLU A 31 3.21 2.82 3.77
CA GLU A 31 3.80 3.05 5.10
C GLU A 31 4.35 1.76 5.70
N GLU A 32 3.56 0.68 5.69
CA GLU A 32 3.98 -0.64 6.20
C GLU A 32 5.18 -1.18 5.41
N ARG A 33 5.15 -1.09 4.08
CA ARG A 33 6.29 -1.48 3.23
C ARG A 33 7.54 -0.68 3.59
N ASN A 34 7.41 0.62 3.78
CA ASN A 34 8.54 1.49 4.14
C ASN A 34 9.10 1.16 5.53
N LEU A 35 8.23 0.85 6.49
CA LEU A 35 8.64 0.43 7.83
C LEU A 35 9.39 -0.91 7.79
N LEU A 36 8.87 -1.89 7.04
CA LEU A 36 9.51 -3.18 6.84
C LEU A 36 10.90 -2.99 6.23
N LYS A 37 10.99 -2.25 5.12
CA LYS A 37 12.26 -1.97 4.45
C LYS A 37 13.27 -1.30 5.39
N LYS A 38 12.86 -0.26 6.12
CA LYS A 38 13.72 0.42 7.11
C LYS A 38 14.22 -0.52 8.20
N THR A 39 13.38 -1.47 8.63
CA THR A 39 13.75 -2.45 9.65
C THR A 39 14.80 -3.42 9.11
N LEU A 40 14.59 -3.93 7.90
CA LEU A 40 15.55 -4.84 7.24
C LEU A 40 16.89 -4.14 6.95
N ASP A 41 16.84 -2.89 6.47
CA ASP A 41 18.03 -2.08 6.15
C ASP A 41 18.90 -1.82 7.40
N LYS A 42 18.30 -1.76 8.59
CA LYS A 42 18.98 -1.48 9.86
C LYS A 42 19.38 -2.74 10.64
N ALA A 43 18.98 -3.92 10.18
CA ALA A 43 19.30 -5.16 10.86
C ALA A 43 20.83 -5.37 10.91
N ARG A 44 21.36 -5.77 12.07
CA ARG A 44 22.80 -6.04 12.28
C ARG A 44 23.22 -7.44 11.82
N VAL A 45 22.51 -7.96 10.83
CA VAL A 45 22.74 -9.27 10.21
C VAL A 45 22.58 -9.11 8.71
N GLY A 46 23.31 -9.90 7.94
CA GLY A 46 23.12 -9.94 6.49
C GLY A 46 21.77 -10.57 6.17
N ILE A 47 20.95 -9.87 5.40
CA ILE A 47 19.63 -10.33 4.94
C ILE A 47 19.60 -10.30 3.43
N MET A 48 19.31 -11.46 2.83
CA MET A 48 19.05 -11.62 1.41
C MET A 48 17.69 -12.26 1.23
N ILE A 49 16.87 -11.72 0.34
CA ILE A 49 15.60 -12.30 -0.08
C ILE A 49 15.75 -12.69 -1.54
N LEU A 50 15.43 -13.94 -1.84
CA LEU A 50 15.50 -14.51 -3.17
C LEU A 50 14.09 -14.83 -3.68
N ASP A 51 13.91 -14.83 -4.99
CA ASP A 51 12.74 -15.45 -5.61
C ASP A 51 12.86 -16.98 -5.68
N GLU A 52 11.85 -17.65 -6.24
CA GLU A 52 11.84 -19.10 -6.39
C GLU A 52 12.92 -19.66 -7.34
N LYS A 53 13.57 -18.81 -8.13
CA LYS A 53 14.66 -19.15 -9.07
C LYS A 53 16.04 -18.83 -8.49
N GLY A 54 16.10 -18.20 -7.32
CA GLY A 54 17.34 -17.80 -6.68
C GLY A 54 17.82 -16.39 -7.07
N GLU A 55 17.02 -15.61 -7.79
CA GLU A 55 17.36 -14.23 -8.12
C GLU A 55 17.19 -13.32 -6.90
N ILE A 56 18.10 -12.36 -6.71
CA ILE A 56 18.08 -11.47 -5.55
C ILE A 56 16.97 -10.42 -5.72
N LEU A 57 15.96 -10.50 -4.86
CA LEU A 57 14.89 -9.51 -4.77
C LEU A 57 15.25 -8.36 -3.82
N TYR A 58 16.03 -8.65 -2.79
CA TYR A 58 16.47 -7.66 -1.81
C TYR A 58 17.74 -8.13 -1.10
N GLN A 59 18.63 -7.18 -0.84
CA GLN A 59 19.82 -7.35 -0.02
C GLN A 59 19.95 -6.13 0.89
N ASN A 60 20.11 -6.35 2.19
CA ASN A 60 20.28 -5.24 3.13
C ASN A 60 21.72 -4.70 3.13
N PRO A 61 21.95 -3.44 3.55
CA PRO A 61 23.27 -2.80 3.49
C PRO A 61 24.34 -3.34 4.46
N TYR A 62 23.99 -4.28 5.35
CA TYR A 62 24.92 -4.83 6.32
C TYR A 62 25.84 -5.91 5.71
N MET A 63 25.37 -6.61 4.66
CA MET A 63 26.22 -7.50 3.85
C MET A 63 27.28 -6.72 3.09
#